data_AF-A0A4W5LAU7-F1
#
_entry.id   AF-A0A4W5LAU7-F1
#
_cell.length_a   1.000
_cell.length_b   1.000
_cell.length_c   1.000
_cell.angle_alpha   90.00
_cell.angle_beta   90.00
_cell.angle_gamma   90.00
#
_symmetry.space_group_name_H-M   'P 1'
#
loop_
_entity.id
_entity.type
_entity.pdbx_description
1 polymer ?
#
loop_
_entity_poly.entity_id
_entity_poly.type
_entity_poly.pdbx_seq_one_letter_code
_entity_poly.pdbx_strand_id
1 'polypeptide(L)'
;MRENKEKQALGDLMIKPVQRIPRYELLVKDLLKHTPEEHPDHPLLLDAQRDIKRLAEKINKGRRSAEEVERETRVMQEIEAHIEGVEHVRDVGLSQRYINIYSHCFLVLSQS
;
A
#
# COMPACT_ATOMS: atom_id res chain seq x y z
N MET A 1 35.52 -8.38 1.34
CA MET A 1 34.41 -7.41 1.34
C MET A 1 33.10 -8.20 1.21
N ARG A 2 32.38 -8.44 2.31
CA ARG A 2 31.07 -9.08 2.26
C ARG A 2 30.02 -7.96 2.32
N GLU A 3 29.30 -7.77 1.22
CA GLU A 3 28.13 -6.92 1.15
C GLU A 3 27.09 -7.40 2.17
N ASN A 4 26.81 -6.58 3.18
CA ASN A 4 25.75 -6.89 4.13
C ASN A 4 24.43 -6.39 3.56
N LYS A 5 23.67 -7.37 3.04
CA LYS A 5 22.28 -7.26 2.62
C LYS A 5 21.42 -6.54 3.66
N GLU A 6 20.51 -5.72 3.14
CA GLU A 6 19.23 -5.34 3.75
C GLU A 6 19.34 -4.51 5.03
N LYS A 7 19.32 -3.19 4.86
CA LYS A 7 18.77 -2.27 5.87
C LYS A 7 17.26 -2.56 5.97
N GLN A 8 16.86 -3.57 6.73
CA GLN A 8 15.47 -3.74 7.13
C GLN A 8 15.08 -2.50 7.95
N ALA A 9 14.07 -1.78 7.47
CA ALA A 9 13.56 -0.60 8.15
C ALA A 9 13.04 -1.00 9.53
N LEU A 10 13.06 -0.08 10.49
CA LEU A 10 12.57 -0.32 11.86
C LEU A 10 11.13 -0.89 11.90
N GLY A 11 10.32 -0.65 10.85
CA GLY A 11 8.99 -1.22 10.65
C GLY A 11 8.96 -2.73 10.33
N ASP A 12 10.04 -3.31 9.80
CA ASP A 12 10.17 -4.76 9.58
C ASP A 12 10.60 -5.52 10.85
N LEU A 13 11.22 -4.82 11.80
CA LEU A 13 11.67 -5.33 13.11
C LEU A 13 10.57 -5.31 14.18
N MET A 14 9.48 -4.57 13.95
CA MET A 14 8.25 -4.73 14.73
C MET A 14 7.66 -6.09 14.38
N ILE A 15 7.67 -7.05 15.31
CA ILE A 15 6.96 -8.34 15.17
C ILE A 15 5.56 -8.04 14.64
N LYS A 16 5.32 -8.31 13.34
CA LYS A 16 4.08 -7.91 12.67
C LYS A 16 2.93 -8.49 13.49
N PRO A 17 1.97 -7.67 14.00
CA PRO A 17 0.81 -8.18 14.76
C PRO A 17 0.11 -9.33 14.03
N VAL A 18 0.16 -9.27 12.70
CA VAL A 18 -0.24 -10.30 11.73
C VAL A 18 0.33 -11.70 12.00
N GLN A 19 1.57 -11.85 12.47
CA GLN A 19 2.23 -13.14 12.69
C GLN A 19 1.90 -13.78 14.06
N ARG A 20 1.39 -13.00 15.01
CA ARG A 20 1.08 -13.51 16.36
C ARG A 20 -0.23 -14.29 16.39
N ILE A 21 -1.19 -13.88 15.56
CA ILE A 21 -2.53 -14.47 15.50
C ILE A 21 -2.50 -15.95 15.06
N PRO A 22 -1.82 -16.35 13.97
CA PRO A 22 -1.71 -17.76 13.59
C PRO A 22 -1.04 -18.60 14.68
N ARG A 23 -0.07 -18.03 15.39
CA ARG A 23 0.63 -18.72 16.48
C ARG A 23 -0.28 -19.00 17.68
N TYR A 24 -1.13 -18.04 18.06
CA TYR A 24 -2.11 -18.25 19.12
C TYR A 24 -3.21 -19.23 18.70
N GLU A 25 -3.62 -19.23 17.43
CA GLU A 25 -4.57 -20.22 16.92
C GLU A 25 -4.04 -21.66 17.07
N LEU A 26 -2.78 -21.89 16.68
CA LEU A 26 -2.13 -23.19 16.83
C LEU A 26 -2.03 -23.62 18.30
N LEU A 27 -1.62 -22.70 19.17
CA LEU A 27 -1.49 -22.97 20.61
C LEU A 27 -2.82 -23.36 21.25
N VAL A 28 -3.89 -22.60 20.99
CA VAL A 28 -5.22 -22.89 21.54
C VAL A 28 -5.78 -24.19 20.96
N LYS A 29 -5.54 -24.46 19.68
CA LYS A 29 -5.92 -25.74 19.05
C LYS A 29 -5.20 -26.92 19.70
N ASP A 30 -3.92 -26.78 20.03
CA ASP A 30 -3.16 -27.83 20.69
C ASP A 30 -3.57 -28.02 22.15
N LEU A 31 -3.92 -26.94 22.87
CA LEU A 31 -4.50 -27.03 24.20
C LEU A 31 -5.85 -27.76 24.19
N LEU A 32 -6.72 -27.47 23.23
CA LEU A 32 -8.01 -28.17 23.06
C LEU A 32 -7.84 -29.66 22.79
N LYS A 33 -6.82 -30.08 22.05
CA LYS A 33 -6.53 -31.52 21.83
C LYS A 33 -6.15 -32.27 23.10
N HIS A 34 -5.56 -31.57 24.08
CA HIS A 34 -5.07 -32.16 25.33
C HIS A 34 -5.99 -31.85 26.53
N THR A 35 -7.10 -31.15 26.31
CA THR A 35 -8.05 -30.77 27.35
C THR A 35 -9.38 -31.51 27.10
N PRO A 36 -9.77 -32.49 27.94
CA PRO A 36 -11.03 -33.21 27.82
C PRO A 36 -12.24 -32.27 27.88
N GLU A 37 -13.39 -32.68 27.32
CA GLU A 37 -14.61 -31.86 27.30
C GLU A 37 -15.18 -31.61 28.71
N GLU A 38 -14.89 -32.49 29.66
CA GLU A 38 -15.32 -32.37 31.06
C GLU A 38 -14.49 -31.36 31.86
N HIS A 39 -13.38 -30.86 31.30
CA HIS A 39 -12.52 -29.91 31.98
C HIS A 39 -13.18 -28.52 32.01
N PRO A 40 -13.15 -27.81 33.14
CA PRO A 40 -13.76 -26.47 33.26
C PRO A 40 -13.21 -25.45 32.25
N ASP A 41 -11.96 -25.63 31.81
CA ASP A 41 -11.33 -24.74 30.82
C ASP A 41 -11.68 -25.08 29.36
N HIS A 42 -12.28 -26.23 29.08
CA HIS A 42 -12.65 -26.62 27.72
C HIS A 42 -13.57 -25.58 27.03
N PRO A 43 -14.69 -25.12 27.64
CA PRO A 43 -15.50 -24.06 27.06
C PRO A 43 -14.73 -22.73 26.87
N LEU A 44 -13.83 -22.39 27.81
CA LEU A 44 -13.00 -21.18 27.71
C LEU A 44 -12.03 -21.25 26.53
N LEU A 45 -11.44 -22.42 26.28
CA LEU A 45 -10.55 -22.64 25.15
C LEU A 45 -11.30 -22.62 23.80
N LEU A 46 -12.54 -23.11 23.75
CA LEU A 46 -13.41 -22.99 22.58
C LEU A 46 -13.75 -21.53 22.27
N ASP A 47 -14.09 -20.75 23.29
CA ASP A 47 -14.34 -19.32 23.16
C ASP A 47 -13.09 -18.57 22.67
N ALA A 48 -11.93 -18.86 23.26
CA ALA A 48 -10.65 -18.31 22.83
C ALA A 48 -10.34 -18.67 21.36
N GLN A 49 -10.62 -19.90 20.93
CA GLN A 49 -10.44 -20.33 19.53
C GLN A 49 -11.34 -19.53 18.58
N ARG A 50 -12.60 -19.30 18.96
CA ARG A 50 -13.53 -18.49 18.17
C ARG A 50 -13.05 -17.04 18.04
N ASP A 51 -12.61 -16.45 19.13
CA ASP A 51 -12.20 -15.05 19.15
C ASP A 51 -10.90 -14.81 18.36
N ILE A 52 -9.95 -15.75 18.44
CA ILE A 52 -8.72 -15.72 17.62
C ILE A 52 -9.06 -15.82 16.13
N LYS A 53 -9.98 -16.71 15.74
CA LYS A 53 -10.43 -16.81 14.33
C LYS A 53 -11.08 -15.52 13.84
N ARG A 54 -11.98 -14.93 14.63
CA ARG A 54 -12.61 -13.64 14.30
C ARG A 54 -11.57 -12.53 14.12
N LEU A 55 -10.57 -12.49 14.99
CA LEU A 55 -9.50 -11.51 14.90
C LEU A 55 -8.63 -11.73 13.65
N ALA A 56 -8.33 -12.98 13.31
CA ALA A 56 -7.61 -13.34 12.08
C ALA A 56 -8.35 -12.87 10.82
N GLU A 57 -9.66 -13.11 10.74
CA GLU A 57 -10.50 -12.64 9.64
C GLU A 57 -10.52 -11.11 9.55
N LYS A 58 -10.67 -10.42 10.68
CA LYS A 58 -10.67 -8.95 10.73
C LYS A 58 -9.35 -8.37 10.22
N ILE A 59 -8.23 -8.96 10.61
CA ILE A 59 -6.89 -8.54 10.16
C ILE A 59 -6.70 -8.81 8.66
N ASN A 60 -7.16 -9.96 8.16
CA ASN A 60 -7.06 -10.28 6.74
C ASN A 60 -7.89 -9.29 5.89
N LYS A 61 -9.10 -8.94 6.35
CA LYS A 61 -9.95 -7.92 5.71
C LYS A 61 -9.28 -6.54 5.73
N GLY A 62 -8.71 -6.14 6.87
CA GLY A 62 -7.99 -4.87 7.00
C GLY A 62 -6.77 -4.78 6.08
N ARG A 63 -6.00 -5.87 5.93
CA ARG A 63 -4.90 -5.94 4.96
C ARG A 63 -5.38 -5.73 3.53
N ARG A 64 -6.44 -6.44 3.12
CA ARG A 64 -6.99 -6.32 1.77
C ARG A 64 -7.44 -4.90 1.47
N SER A 65 -8.15 -4.26 2.41
CA SER A 65 -8.59 -2.87 2.27
C SER A 65 -7.41 -1.89 2.20
N ALA A 66 -6.37 -2.08 3.00
CA ALA A 66 -5.17 -1.24 2.93
C ALA A 66 -4.42 -1.40 1.60
N GLU A 67 -4.27 -2.64 1.11
CA GLU A 67 -3.67 -2.94 -0.20
C GLU A 67 -4.48 -2.34 -1.35
N GLU A 68 -5.82 -2.34 -1.24
CA GLU A 68 -6.74 -1.74 -2.22
C GLU A 68 -6.59 -0.21 -2.25
N VAL A 69 -6.62 0.44 -1.10
CA VAL A 69 -6.44 1.90 -0.98
C VAL A 69 -5.06 2.33 -1.51
N GLU A 70 -4.01 1.57 -1.21
CA GLU A 70 -2.66 1.85 -1.73
C GLU A 70 -2.62 1.74 -3.27
N ARG A 71 -3.30 0.73 -3.84
CA ARG A 71 -3.40 0.55 -5.28
C ARG A 71 -4.17 1.69 -5.94
N GLU A 72 -5.32 2.08 -5.37
CA GLU A 72 -6.13 3.19 -5.85
C GLU A 72 -5.36 4.51 -5.79
N THR A 73 -4.65 4.76 -4.69
CA THR A 73 -3.80 5.96 -4.52
C THR A 73 -2.72 6.02 -5.59
N ARG A 74 -2.09 4.88 -5.91
CA ARG A 74 -1.06 4.82 -6.96
C ARG A 74 -1.63 5.13 -8.35
N VAL A 75 -2.80 4.59 -8.67
CA VAL A 75 -3.48 4.90 -9.94
C VAL A 75 -3.83 6.38 -10.01
N MET A 76 -4.30 6.98 -8.91
CA MET A 76 -4.58 8.41 -8.84
C MET A 76 -3.32 9.25 -9.13
N GLN A 77 -2.19 8.91 -8.51
CA GLN A 77 -0.91 9.59 -8.75
C GLN A 77 -0.43 9.49 -10.20
N GLU A 78 -0.61 8.32 -10.84
CA GLU A 78 -0.27 8.14 -12.25
C GLU A 78 -1.15 9.00 -13.17
N ILE A 79 -2.44 9.14 -12.84
CA ILE A 79 -3.37 10.02 -13.59
C ILE A 79 -2.97 11.49 -13.43
N GLU A 80 -2.70 11.94 -12.19
CA GLU A 80 -2.28 13.32 -11.91
C GLU A 80 -1.00 13.68 -12.67
N ALA A 81 0.01 12.81 -12.62
CA ALA A 81 1.27 13.02 -13.35
C ALA A 81 1.08 13.14 -14.87
N HIS A 82 0.15 12.37 -15.44
CA HIS A 82 -0.17 12.49 -16.87
C HIS A 82 -0.87 13.81 -17.20
N ILE A 83 -1.77 14.29 -16.34
CA ILE A 83 -2.47 15.57 -16.56
C ILE A 83 -1.46 16.73 -16.49
N GLU A 84 -0.62 16.78 -15.46
CA GLU A 84 0.40 17.82 -15.31
C GLU A 84 1.39 17.85 -16.48
N GLY A 85 1.81 16.67 -16.96
CA GLY A 85 2.67 16.55 -18.14
C GLY A 85 2.00 17.07 -19.42
N VAL A 86 0.70 16.83 -19.58
CA VAL A 86 -0.09 17.32 -20.73
C VAL A 86 -0.28 18.84 -20.67
N GLU A 87 -0.48 19.42 -19.48
CA GLU A 87 -0.56 20.87 -19.30
C GLU A 87 0.77 21.56 -19.61
N HIS A 88 1.90 21.03 -19.14
CA HIS A 88 3.23 21.56 -19.46
C HIS A 88 3.54 21.52 -20.96
N VAL A 89 3.19 20.43 -21.65
CA VAL A 89 3.40 20.32 -23.10
C VAL A 89 2.53 21.31 -23.87
N ARG A 90 1.30 21.59 -23.41
CA ARG A 90 0.44 22.63 -24.00
C ARG A 90 1.04 24.02 -23.80
N ASP A 91 1.51 24.36 -22.61
CA ASP A 91 2.05 25.70 -22.31
C ASP A 91 3.36 25.98 -23.06
N VAL A 92 4.27 25.00 -23.10
CA VAL A 92 5.51 25.11 -23.89
C VAL A 92 5.20 25.21 -25.38
N GLY A 93 4.23 24.42 -25.87
CA GLY A 93 3.78 24.46 -27.26
C GLY A 93 3.15 25.79 -27.67
N LEU A 94 2.35 26.41 -26.80
CA LEU A 94 1.76 27.72 -27.02
C LEU A 94 2.83 28.82 -27.00
N SER A 95 3.77 28.76 -26.06
CA SER A 95 4.89 29.70 -25.97
C SER A 95 5.80 29.64 -27.21
N GLN A 96 6.13 28.44 -27.67
CA GLN A 96 6.96 28.27 -28.88
C GLN A 96 6.24 28.77 -30.14
N ARG A 97 4.93 28.53 -30.25
CA ARG A 97 4.12 29.07 -31.37
C ARG A 97 4.09 30.60 -31.32
N TYR A 98 3.92 31.19 -30.15
CA TYR A 98 3.96 32.64 -29.97
C TYR A 98 5.31 33.21 -30.42
N ILE A 99 6.43 32.66 -29.92
CA ILE A 99 7.79 33.08 -30.33
C ILE A 99 7.97 32.99 -31.85
N ASN A 100 7.50 31.90 -32.48
CA ASN A 100 7.62 31.73 -33.93
C ASN A 100 6.80 32.77 -34.71
N ILE A 101 5.60 33.10 -34.24
CA ILE A 101 4.75 34.15 -34.87
C ILE A 101 5.42 35.52 -34.75
N TYR A 102 5.92 35.87 -33.57
CA TYR A 102 6.59 37.15 -33.34
C TYR A 102 7.88 37.30 -34.13
N SER A 103 8.70 36.25 -34.19
CA SER A 103 9.92 36.22 -35.00
C SER A 103 9.62 36.40 -36.49
N HIS A 104 8.56 35.75 -36.98
CA HIS A 104 8.14 35.89 -38.37
C HIS A 104 7.61 37.30 -38.68
N CYS A 105 6.80 37.89 -37.80
CA CYS A 105 6.35 39.28 -37.95
C CYS A 105 7.52 40.27 -37.93
N PHE A 106 8.51 40.08 -37.05
CA PHE A 106 9.68 40.94 -36.96
C PHE A 106 10.52 40.92 -38.25
N LEU A 107 10.77 39.73 -38.80
CA LEU A 107 11.53 39.54 -40.05
C LEU A 107 10.85 40.17 -41.27
N VAL A 108 9.51 40.14 -41.32
CA VAL A 108 8.74 40.77 -42.40
C VAL A 108 8.79 42.29 -42.29
N LEU A 109 8.69 42.83 -41.08
CA LEU A 109 8.79 44.28 -40.84
C LEU A 109 10.20 44.85 -41.05
N SER A 110 11.26 44.05 -40.86
CA SER A 110 12.64 44.50 -41.09
C SER A 110 13.07 44.53 -42.56
N GLN A 111 12.25 43.99 -43.46
CA GLN A 111 12.53 43.91 -44.90
C GLN A 111 11.66 44.87 -45.75
N SER A 112 10.88 45.74 -45.10
CA SER A 112 10.15 46.87 -45.74
C SER A 112 10.79 48.20 -45.34
#